data_AF-A0A0R3QVN6-F1
#
_entry.id   AF-A0A0R3QVN6-F1
#
_cell.length_a   1.000
_cell.length_b   1.000
_cell.length_c   1.000
_cell.angle_alpha   90.00
_cell.angle_beta   90.00
_cell.angle_gamma   90.00
#
_symmetry.space_group_name_H-M   'P 1'
#
loop_
_entity.id
_entity.type
_entity.pdbx_description
1 polymer ?
#
loop_
_entity_poly.entity_id
_entity_poly.type
_entity_poly.pdbx_seq_one_letter_code
_entity_poly.pdbx_strand_id
1 'polypeptide(L)'
;MYLKFYLDEEGNRVYTLKGIDPQGRQTQSAHPARFSPEDKNSKYRIIIKKHFIMLVWEWRRKWRQYIRNRRPPSRLTYQQLTKRYTRVSFVLFVVGWHAIGFVIWKKVEKLKKDDPQEKGLLSEISQKGFMDFTEEEKEDIDFENSDK
;
A
#
# COMPACT_ATOMS: atom_id res chain seq x y z
N MET A 1 35.54 -9.49 -30.48
CA MET A 1 35.42 -8.58 -29.32
C MET A 1 36.19 -9.20 -28.16
N TYR A 2 37.21 -8.52 -27.67
CA TYR A 2 38.17 -9.12 -26.71
C TYR A 2 37.68 -9.09 -25.27
N LEU A 3 36.74 -8.20 -24.93
CA LEU A 3 36.22 -8.11 -23.58
C LEU A 3 35.30 -9.29 -23.29
N LYS A 4 35.65 -10.03 -22.24
CA LYS A 4 34.91 -11.16 -21.72
C LYS A 4 34.59 -10.95 -20.25
N PHE A 5 33.74 -11.80 -19.69
CA PHE A 5 33.40 -11.78 -18.28
C PHE A 5 33.11 -13.18 -17.75
N TYR A 6 33.19 -13.30 -16.43
CA TYR A 6 32.65 -14.41 -15.68
C TYR A 6 31.79 -13.91 -14.53
N LEU A 7 31.06 -14.82 -13.91
CA LEU A 7 30.19 -14.54 -12.77
C LEU A 7 30.91 -14.93 -11.50
N ASP A 8 30.97 -13.98 -10.57
CA ASP A 8 31.43 -14.23 -9.20
C ASP A 8 30.38 -15.03 -8.40
N GLU A 9 30.71 -15.45 -7.19
CA GLU A 9 29.81 -16.19 -6.29
C GLU A 9 28.54 -15.38 -5.95
N GLU A 10 28.67 -14.06 -5.90
CA GLU A 10 27.56 -13.12 -5.72
C GLU A 10 26.72 -12.89 -6.99
N GLY A 11 27.14 -13.44 -8.14
CA GLY A 11 26.52 -13.23 -9.44
C GLY A 11 26.91 -11.92 -10.14
N ASN A 12 27.91 -11.22 -9.61
CA ASN A 12 28.47 -10.01 -10.21
C ASN A 12 29.36 -10.34 -11.43
N ARG A 13 29.37 -9.46 -12.43
CA ARG A 13 30.20 -9.65 -13.64
C ARG A 13 31.61 -9.14 -13.38
N VAL A 14 32.60 -10.02 -13.46
CA VAL A 14 34.01 -9.65 -13.43
C VAL A 14 34.56 -9.70 -14.85
N TYR A 15 35.10 -8.57 -15.31
CA TYR A 15 35.58 -8.42 -16.69
C TYR A 15 37.03 -8.85 -16.83
N THR A 16 37.34 -9.52 -17.95
CA THR A 16 38.67 -10.04 -18.26
C THR A 16 38.90 -10.13 -19.76
N LEU A 17 40.17 -10.17 -20.16
CA LEU A 17 40.58 -10.47 -21.54
C LEU A 17 40.98 -11.93 -21.71
N LYS A 18 41.16 -12.66 -20.60
CA LYS A 18 41.56 -14.07 -20.63
C LYS A 18 40.41 -14.93 -21.15
N GLY A 19 40.75 -16.08 -21.74
CA GLY A 19 39.75 -17.04 -22.21
C GLY A 19 39.17 -17.93 -21.11
N ILE A 20 39.87 -18.04 -19.99
CA ILE A 20 39.60 -18.99 -18.92
C ILE A 20 39.54 -18.22 -17.60
N ASP A 21 38.55 -18.58 -16.78
CA ASP A 21 38.32 -18.06 -15.44
C ASP A 21 39.37 -18.60 -14.44
N PRO A 22 39.56 -17.96 -13.28
CA PRO A 22 40.41 -18.51 -12.21
C PRO A 22 40.03 -19.95 -11.81
N GLN A 23 38.76 -20.31 -11.94
CA GLN A 23 38.18 -21.62 -11.63
C GLN A 23 38.21 -22.60 -12.83
N GLY A 24 38.88 -22.25 -13.94
CA GLY A 24 39.01 -23.12 -15.11
C GLY A 24 37.80 -23.16 -16.05
N ARG A 25 36.75 -22.37 -15.78
CA ARG A 25 35.57 -22.26 -16.66
C ARG A 25 35.87 -21.36 -17.87
N GLN A 26 35.12 -21.54 -18.96
CA GLN A 26 35.25 -20.68 -20.13
C GLN A 26 34.53 -19.35 -19.90
N THR A 27 35.25 -18.26 -20.13
CA THR A 27 34.73 -16.89 -20.09
C THR A 27 33.68 -16.62 -21.18
N GLN A 28 32.68 -15.80 -20.87
CA GLN A 28 31.63 -15.40 -21.82
C GLN A 28 31.93 -14.03 -22.44
N SER A 29 31.43 -13.78 -23.66
CA SER A 29 31.60 -12.46 -24.29
C SER A 29 30.82 -11.39 -23.55
N ALA A 30 31.47 -10.28 -23.18
CA ALA A 30 30.81 -9.16 -22.50
C ALA A 30 29.79 -8.41 -23.37
N HIS A 31 29.85 -8.65 -24.67
CA HIS A 31 29.04 -7.95 -25.65
C HIS A 31 27.88 -8.82 -26.13
N PRO A 32 26.71 -8.21 -26.41
CA PRO A 32 25.56 -8.93 -26.92
C PRO A 32 25.81 -9.43 -28.35
N ALA A 33 25.09 -10.48 -28.74
CA ALA A 33 25.07 -10.95 -30.13
C ALA A 33 24.58 -9.83 -31.07
N ARG A 34 25.24 -9.68 -32.22
CA ARG A 34 24.86 -8.68 -33.23
C ARG A 34 23.44 -8.93 -33.73
N PHE A 35 22.67 -7.85 -33.86
CA PHE A 35 21.34 -7.90 -34.45
C PHE A 35 21.45 -8.05 -35.98
N SER A 36 20.69 -8.98 -36.54
CA SER A 36 20.50 -9.13 -37.98
C SER A 36 19.00 -9.06 -38.30
N PRO A 37 18.57 -8.18 -39.21
CA PRO A 37 17.16 -8.07 -39.58
C PRO A 37 16.64 -9.35 -40.26
N GLU A 38 17.51 -10.10 -40.94
CA GLU A 38 17.19 -11.33 -41.66
C GLU A 38 17.49 -12.61 -40.85
N ASP A 39 17.43 -12.55 -39.52
CA ASP A 39 17.67 -13.73 -38.67
C ASP A 39 16.58 -14.81 -38.87
N LYS A 40 16.89 -15.80 -39.74
CA LYS A 40 16.05 -16.98 -40.02
C LYS A 40 15.69 -17.77 -38.75
N ASN A 41 16.57 -17.77 -37.74
CA ASN A 41 16.40 -18.54 -36.51
C ASN A 41 15.69 -17.77 -35.38
N SER A 42 15.21 -16.56 -35.66
CA SER A 42 14.42 -15.75 -34.72
C SER A 42 13.20 -16.50 -34.16
N LYS A 43 12.47 -17.24 -35.01
CA LYS A 43 11.32 -18.05 -34.61
C LYS A 43 11.69 -19.12 -33.58
N TYR A 44 12.74 -19.88 -33.83
CA TYR A 44 13.21 -20.94 -32.91
C TYR A 44 13.68 -20.38 -31.57
N ARG A 45 14.37 -19.22 -31.58
CA ARG A 45 14.78 -18.52 -30.36
C ARG A 45 13.59 -18.18 -29.46
N ILE A 46 12.47 -17.76 -30.06
CA ILE A 46 11.23 -17.45 -29.33
C ILE A 46 10.61 -18.74 -28.76
N ILE A 47 10.60 -19.83 -29.52
CA ILE A 47 10.05 -21.12 -29.07
C ILE A 47 10.83 -21.66 -27.86
N ILE A 48 12.16 -21.66 -27.93
CA ILE A 48 13.02 -22.09 -26.81
C ILE A 48 12.77 -21.21 -25.58
N LYS A 49 12.71 -19.89 -25.73
CA LYS A 49 12.39 -18.97 -24.63
C LYS A 49 11.01 -19.23 -24.02
N LYS A 50 10.00 -19.54 -24.83
CA LYS A 50 8.66 -19.88 -24.33
C LYS A 50 8.65 -21.19 -23.55
N HIS A 51 9.43 -22.17 -23.99
CA HIS A 51 9.52 -23.48 -23.34
C HIS A 51 10.17 -23.37 -21.95
N PHE A 52 11.22 -22.57 -21.80
CA PHE A 52 11.91 -22.35 -20.52
C PHE A 52 11.32 -21.19 -19.72
N ILE A 53 10.13 -21.36 -19.12
CA ILE A 53 9.48 -20.55 -18.03
C ILE A 53 9.58 -19.00 -18.17
N MET A 54 9.96 -18.46 -19.34
CA MET A 54 10.03 -17.04 -19.61
C MET A 54 8.63 -16.45 -19.89
N LEU A 55 7.62 -17.33 -19.96
CA LEU A 55 6.20 -17.00 -20.12
C LEU A 55 5.68 -16.03 -19.06
N VAL A 56 6.09 -16.16 -17.80
CA VAL A 56 5.64 -15.25 -16.72
C VAL A 56 6.10 -13.81 -16.98
N TRP A 57 7.36 -13.64 -17.41
CA TRP A 57 7.94 -12.33 -17.73
C TRP A 57 7.32 -11.73 -19.00
N GLU A 58 7.02 -12.56 -20.01
CA GLU A 58 6.28 -12.12 -21.20
C GLU A 58 4.84 -11.72 -20.89
N TRP A 59 4.14 -12.49 -20.05
CA TRP A 59 2.79 -12.16 -19.60
C TRP A 59 2.80 -10.82 -18.88
N ARG A 60 3.71 -10.62 -17.93
CA ARG A 60 3.89 -9.35 -17.22
C ARG A 60 4.16 -8.19 -18.20
N ARG A 61 4.97 -8.40 -19.25
CA ARG A 61 5.25 -7.37 -20.29
C ARG A 61 4.02 -7.06 -21.13
N LYS A 62 3.33 -8.08 -21.64
CA LYS A 62 2.08 -7.91 -22.43
C LYS A 62 0.99 -7.26 -21.60
N TRP A 63 0.82 -7.68 -20.35
CA TRP A 63 -0.16 -7.10 -19.43
C TRP A 63 0.14 -5.64 -19.12
N ARG A 64 1.41 -5.26 -18.89
CA ARG A 64 1.81 -3.85 -18.75
C ARG A 64 1.54 -3.03 -20.02
N GLN A 65 1.87 -3.56 -21.20
CA GLN A 65 1.57 -2.88 -22.47
C GLN A 65 0.07 -2.72 -22.68
N TYR A 66 -0.70 -3.76 -22.39
CA TYR A 66 -2.15 -3.77 -22.45
C TYR A 66 -2.78 -2.74 -21.51
N ILE A 67 -2.32 -2.65 -20.25
CA ILE A 67 -2.76 -1.60 -19.31
C ILE A 67 -2.46 -0.21 -19.88
N ARG A 68 -1.24 0.00 -20.39
CA ARG A 68 -0.81 1.30 -20.93
C ARG A 68 -1.63 1.72 -22.15
N ASN A 69 -2.01 0.77 -23.00
CA ASN A 69 -2.87 1.03 -24.15
C ASN A 69 -4.33 1.27 -23.76
N ARG A 70 -4.82 0.65 -22.67
CA ARG A 70 -6.19 0.87 -22.17
C ARG A 70 -6.39 2.18 -21.45
N ARG A 71 -5.35 2.71 -20.79
CA ARG A 71 -5.38 4.01 -20.10
C ARG A 71 -4.26 4.88 -20.65
N PRO A 72 -4.44 5.51 -21.83
CA PRO A 72 -3.48 6.50 -22.30
C PRO A 72 -3.30 7.58 -21.22
N PRO A 73 -2.06 8.06 -20.99
CA PRO A 73 -1.83 9.10 -20.00
C PRO A 73 -2.70 10.32 -20.34
N SER A 74 -3.43 10.82 -19.35
CA SER A 74 -4.24 12.02 -19.53
C SER A 74 -3.31 13.19 -19.86
N ARG A 75 -3.61 13.95 -20.92
CA ARG A 75 -2.90 15.20 -21.28
C ARG A 75 -3.24 16.36 -20.34
N LEU A 76 -3.30 16.10 -19.03
CA LEU A 76 -3.62 17.11 -18.02
C LEU A 76 -2.35 17.79 -17.57
N THR A 77 -2.42 19.10 -17.35
CA THR A 77 -1.35 19.86 -16.71
C THR A 77 -1.18 19.38 -15.28
N TYR A 78 0.03 19.44 -14.74
CA TYR A 78 0.35 19.01 -13.36
C TYR A 78 -0.63 19.61 -12.33
N GLN A 79 -0.94 20.90 -12.45
CA GLN A 79 -1.92 21.57 -11.57
C GLN A 79 -3.32 20.94 -11.61
N GLN A 80 -3.78 20.48 -12.78
CA GLN A 80 -5.08 19.84 -12.95
C GLN A 80 -5.08 18.41 -12.39
N LEU A 81 -3.97 17.70 -12.53
CA LEU A 81 -3.73 16.39 -11.90
C LEU A 81 -3.79 16.50 -10.38
N THR A 82 -3.06 17.45 -9.78
CA THR A 82 -3.07 17.66 -8.33
C THR A 82 -4.47 18.01 -7.83
N LYS A 83 -5.18 18.91 -8.50
CA LYS A 83 -6.58 19.25 -8.19
C LYS A 83 -7.56 18.07 -8.36
N ARG A 84 -7.24 17.09 -9.21
CA ARG A 84 -8.04 15.86 -9.35
C ARG A 84 -7.73 14.89 -8.22
N TYR A 85 -6.45 14.72 -7.87
CA TYR A 85 -6.04 13.85 -6.77
C TYR A 85 -6.56 14.35 -5.43
N THR A 86 -6.53 15.65 -5.15
CA THR A 86 -7.09 16.21 -3.90
C THR A 86 -8.59 15.99 -3.79
N ARG A 87 -9.33 16.11 -4.90
CA ARG A 87 -10.77 15.79 -4.95
C ARG A 87 -11.02 14.31 -4.70
N VAL A 88 -10.27 13.42 -5.36
CA VAL A 88 -10.41 11.97 -5.18
C VAL A 88 -10.02 11.53 -3.78
N SER A 89 -8.95 12.07 -3.21
CA SER A 89 -8.52 11.76 -1.84
C SER A 89 -9.55 12.23 -0.82
N PHE A 90 -10.17 13.39 -1.03
CA PHE A 90 -11.24 13.88 -0.16
C PHE A 90 -12.47 12.97 -0.18
N VAL A 91 -12.92 12.55 -1.36
CA VAL A 91 -14.06 11.62 -1.48
C VAL A 91 -13.74 10.27 -0.82
N LEU A 92 -12.55 9.71 -1.06
CA LEU A 92 -12.12 8.46 -0.42
C LEU A 92 -12.00 8.60 1.10
N PHE A 93 -11.57 9.77 1.58
CA PHE A 93 -11.49 10.07 3.01
C PHE A 93 -12.87 10.07 3.67
N VAL A 94 -13.85 10.75 3.08
CA VAL A 94 -15.24 10.78 3.61
C VAL A 94 -15.86 9.39 3.61
N VAL A 95 -15.72 8.64 2.52
CA VAL A 95 -16.22 7.25 2.44
C VAL A 95 -15.54 6.35 3.46
N GLY A 96 -14.21 6.47 3.62
CA GLY A 96 -13.44 5.75 4.63
C GLY A 96 -13.87 6.10 6.05
N TRP A 97 -14.08 7.40 6.33
CA TRP A 97 -14.55 7.90 7.62
C TRP A 97 -15.92 7.33 8.00
N HIS A 98 -16.87 7.30 7.05
CA HIS A 98 -18.18 6.69 7.27
C HIS A 98 -18.09 5.17 7.53
N ALA A 99 -17.24 4.46 6.79
CA ALA A 99 -17.02 3.03 7.01
C ALA A 99 -16.40 2.75 8.39
N ILE A 100 -15.40 3.54 8.79
CA ILE A 100 -14.76 3.45 10.11
C ILE A 100 -15.77 3.76 11.22
N GLY A 101 -16.54 4.84 11.08
CA GLY A 101 -17.59 5.20 12.04
C GLY A 101 -18.65 4.11 12.17
N PHE A 102 -19.07 3.49 11.06
CA PHE A 102 -20.01 2.37 11.08
C PHE A 102 -19.46 1.13 11.80
N VAL A 103 -18.18 0.81 11.60
CA VAL A 103 -17.51 -0.30 12.29
C VAL A 103 -17.41 -0.04 13.80
N ILE A 104 -17.03 1.18 14.19
CA ILE A 104 -16.96 1.58 15.60
C ILE A 104 -18.35 1.53 16.25
N TRP A 105 -19.37 2.10 15.58
CA TRP A 105 -20.74 2.09 16.08
C TRP A 105 -21.27 0.68 16.29
N LYS A 106 -21.06 -0.23 15.32
CA LYS A 106 -21.43 -1.64 15.48
C LYS A 106 -20.70 -2.33 16.63
N LYS A 107 -19.43 -1.98 16.87
CA LYS A 107 -18.66 -2.53 18.00
C LYS A 107 -19.21 -2.04 19.34
N VAL A 108 -19.54 -0.76 19.45
CA VAL A 108 -20.15 -0.16 20.66
C VAL A 108 -21.55 -0.70 20.90
N GLU A 109 -22.37 -0.84 19.86
CA GLU A 109 -23.73 -1.38 19.99
C GLU A 109 -23.73 -2.85 20.43
N LYS A 110 -22.73 -3.63 19.98
CA LYS A 110 -22.53 -5.01 20.43
C LYS A 110 -22.16 -5.07 21.91
N LEU A 111 -21.19 -4.26 22.34
CA LEU A 111 -20.82 -4.13 23.75
C LEU A 111 -22.03 -3.74 24.63
N LYS A 112 -22.84 -2.78 24.18
CA LYS A 112 -24.05 -2.33 24.91
C LYS A 112 -25.17 -3.39 24.99
N LYS A 113 -25.19 -4.38 24.09
CA LYS A 113 -26.17 -5.49 24.14
C LYS A 113 -25.71 -6.63 25.05
N ASP A 114 -24.40 -6.76 25.25
CA ASP A 114 -23.80 -7.83 26.05
C ASP A 114 -23.82 -7.51 27.58
N ASP A 115 -24.07 -6.26 27.99
CA ASP A 115 -24.24 -5.84 29.40
C ASP A 115 -25.68 -5.38 29.74
N PRO A 116 -26.55 -6.26 30.28
CA PRO A 116 -27.92 -5.90 30.68
C PRO A 116 -27.99 -5.10 32.00
N GLN A 117 -26.94 -5.12 32.82
CA GLN A 117 -26.97 -4.60 34.20
C GLN A 117 -26.59 -3.11 34.34
N GLU A 118 -25.84 -2.51 33.41
CA GLU A 118 -25.38 -1.12 33.53
C GLU A 118 -26.46 -0.06 33.27
N LYS A 119 -27.60 -0.45 32.67
CA LYS A 119 -28.69 0.49 32.39
C LYS A 119 -29.29 1.12 33.65
N GLY A 120 -29.29 0.38 34.78
CA GLY A 120 -29.74 0.90 36.07
C GLY A 120 -28.71 1.84 36.72
N LEU A 121 -27.42 1.52 36.60
CA LEU A 121 -26.34 2.31 37.20
C LEU A 121 -26.18 3.68 36.54
N LEU A 122 -26.32 3.79 35.22
CA LEU A 122 -26.22 5.09 34.54
C LEU A 122 -27.43 6.01 34.82
N SER A 123 -28.62 5.46 35.04
CA SER A 123 -29.77 6.26 35.52
C SER A 123 -29.59 6.72 36.97
N GLU A 124 -28.99 5.89 37.83
CA GLU A 124 -28.70 6.26 39.22
C GLU A 124 -27.57 7.29 39.34
N ILE A 125 -26.50 7.16 38.53
CA ILE A 125 -25.38 8.13 38.52
C ILE A 125 -25.85 9.50 38.05
N SER A 126 -26.75 9.57 37.06
CA SER A 126 -27.33 10.83 36.59
C SER A 126 -28.26 11.48 37.63
N GLN A 127 -28.94 10.70 38.47
CA GLN A 127 -29.81 11.21 39.53
C GLN A 127 -29.02 11.63 40.77
N LYS A 128 -27.98 10.88 41.16
CA LYS A 128 -27.09 11.22 42.28
C LYS A 128 -26.30 12.50 42.00
N GLY A 129 -25.75 12.64 40.80
CA GLY A 129 -25.05 13.86 40.41
C GLY A 129 -25.94 15.11 40.34
N PHE A 130 -27.26 14.97 40.24
CA PHE A 130 -28.18 16.11 40.27
C PHE A 130 -28.61 16.48 41.71
N MET A 131 -28.68 15.50 42.63
CA MET A 131 -29.02 15.73 44.03
C MET A 131 -27.84 16.32 44.84
N ASP A 132 -26.61 15.87 44.58
CA ASP A 132 -25.41 16.44 45.24
C ASP A 132 -25.25 17.94 44.96
N PHE A 133 -25.53 18.37 43.72
CA PHE A 133 -25.48 19.80 43.35
C PHE A 133 -26.53 20.64 44.10
N THR A 134 -27.71 20.08 44.38
CA THR A 134 -28.77 20.78 45.13
C THR A 134 -28.54 20.80 46.64
N GLU A 135 -27.71 19.90 47.16
CA GLU A 135 -27.30 19.88 48.57
C GLU A 135 -26.15 20.86 48.82
N GLU A 136 -25.15 20.93 47.94
CA GLU A 136 -24.08 21.97 47.99
C GLU A 136 -24.67 23.39 47.88
N GLU A 137 -25.60 23.62 46.94
CA GLU A 137 -26.22 24.94 46.76
C GLU A 137 -27.06 25.36 47.99
N LYS A 138 -27.59 24.41 48.77
CA LYS A 138 -28.30 24.71 50.04
C LYS A 138 -27.36 25.02 51.20
N GLU A 139 -26.25 24.29 51.33
CA GLU A 139 -25.26 24.55 52.39
C GLU A 139 -24.62 25.94 52.23
N ASP A 140 -24.35 26.36 51.00
CA ASP A 140 -23.80 27.69 50.72
C ASP A 140 -24.77 28.83 51.07
N ILE A 141 -26.07 28.65 50.83
CA ILE A 141 -27.13 29.63 51.16
C ILE A 141 -27.33 29.77 52.68
N ASP A 142 -27.15 28.68 53.42
CA ASP A 142 -27.28 28.67 54.88
C ASP A 142 -26.05 29.28 55.58
N PHE A 143 -24.85 29.14 55.00
CA PHE A 143 -23.64 29.81 55.49
C PHE A 143 -23.69 31.33 55.27
N GLU A 144 -24.17 31.81 54.13
CA GLU A 144 -24.23 33.24 53.81
C GLU A 144 -25.21 34.05 54.67
N ASN A 145 -26.23 33.41 55.26
CA ASN A 145 -27.21 34.08 56.11
C ASN A 145 -26.81 34.16 57.60
N SER A 146 -25.68 33.56 58.00
CA SER A 146 -25.26 33.48 59.40
C SER A 146 -24.32 34.62 59.87
N ASP A 147 -23.80 35.44 58.94
CA ASP A 147 -22.82 36.51 59.22
C ASP A 147 -23.41 37.94 59.18
N LYS A 148 -24.69 38.14 59.52
CA LYS A 148 -25.33 39.46 59.64
C LYS A 148 -25.84 39.80 61.04
#